data_AF-A0A5B0QIX1-F1
#
_entry.id   AF-A0A5B0QIX1-F1
#
_cell.length_a   1.000
_cell.length_b   1.000
_cell.length_c   1.000
_cell.angle_alpha   90.00
_cell.angle_beta   90.00
_cell.angle_gamma   90.00
#
_symmetry.space_group_name_H-M   'P 1'
#
loop_
_entity.id
_entity.type
_entity.pdbx_description
1 polymer ?
#
loop_
_entity_poly.entity_id
_entity_poly.type
_entity_poly.pdbx_seq_one_letter_code
_entity_poly.pdbx_strand_id
1 'polypeptide(L)'
;MYPQTENSAQVLLTVQQVSKEFYRSFSILSGSYNLLIKWIYVLHEKMMNNFEIPVHIYRVYQEELLTWLDNQISPSHAESDPKLPVIGISELPGRMWPDSLHYGEAQLKLIFRLVRLTHRQENLSIKLLNEFKRQYKRTSFRNMNQIVHPKLPIATYFLVQYPEHKVMHILRHDKSNRSMQHEDVFQKLKKLMIAINCIHMKSFAYFGIKEAEYDASCETLDRWLISIILKAPGGIPILGSIKTEGELAPWEESAHPNLFSFVQLHLIKYFHEKQSPQNLKETALHVLNSWYEEHYPIRFQTLIQSTLSSKLLSTHAP
;
A
#
# COMPACT_ATOMS: atom_id res chain seq x y z
N MET A 1 42.25 -19.17 15.69
CA MET A 1 41.15 -20.14 15.87
C MET A 1 40.10 -19.51 16.79
N TYR A 2 39.11 -18.85 16.19
CA TYR A 2 37.70 -18.61 16.57
C TYR A 2 37.12 -17.71 15.43
N PRO A 3 35.85 -17.85 15.06
CA PRO A 3 35.41 -17.82 13.67
C PRO A 3 34.92 -16.45 13.20
N GLN A 4 35.01 -16.27 11.89
CA GLN A 4 34.32 -15.24 11.13
C GLN A 4 32.81 -15.38 11.28
N THR A 5 32.16 -14.31 11.73
CA THR A 5 30.74 -14.04 11.49
C THR A 5 30.64 -12.67 10.85
N GLU A 6 30.75 -12.62 9.53
CA GLU A 6 30.35 -11.46 8.74
C GLU A 6 28.99 -11.75 8.10
N ASN A 7 27.97 -11.14 8.68
CA ASN A 7 26.61 -11.18 8.19
C ASN A 7 26.05 -9.76 8.30
N SER A 8 26.16 -8.99 7.21
CA SER A 8 25.24 -7.90 6.90
C SER A 8 25.52 -7.41 5.48
N ALA A 9 24.57 -7.69 4.61
CA ALA A 9 24.53 -7.33 3.21
C ALA A 9 24.83 -5.84 2.98
N GLN A 10 26.01 -5.55 2.44
CA GLN A 10 26.25 -4.34 1.68
C GLN A 10 25.63 -4.54 0.29
N VAL A 11 24.36 -4.17 0.12
CA VAL A 11 23.78 -4.03 -1.22
C VAL A 11 24.26 -2.70 -1.79
N LEU A 12 25.46 -2.73 -2.37
CA LEU A 12 26.04 -1.60 -3.11
C LEU A 12 25.86 -1.92 -4.61
N LEU A 13 24.85 -1.33 -5.25
CA LEU A 13 24.68 -1.40 -6.70
C LEU A 13 25.75 -0.53 -7.38
N THR A 14 26.98 -1.03 -7.42
CA THR A 14 28.04 -0.49 -8.29
C THR A 14 28.15 -1.44 -9.48
N VAL A 15 27.52 -1.09 -10.60
CA VAL A 15 27.44 -1.97 -11.76
C VAL A 15 28.69 -1.83 -12.61
N GLN A 16 29.67 -2.69 -12.34
CA GLN A 16 30.48 -3.25 -13.42
C GLN A 16 29.68 -4.39 -14.06
N GLN A 17 29.39 -4.25 -15.35
CA GLN A 17 28.59 -5.12 -16.23
C GLN A 17 27.06 -5.05 -16.11
N VAL A 18 26.47 -4.45 -17.14
CA VAL A 18 25.03 -4.36 -17.41
C VAL A 18 24.44 -5.76 -17.62
N SER A 19 23.89 -6.36 -16.56
CA SER A 19 23.16 -7.64 -16.61
C SER A 19 21.64 -7.41 -16.76
N LYS A 20 20.87 -8.46 -17.10
CA LYS A 20 19.40 -8.42 -17.07
C LYS A 20 18.82 -8.09 -15.69
N GLU A 21 19.58 -8.31 -14.63
CA GLU A 21 19.18 -8.00 -13.25
C GLU A 21 19.23 -6.48 -12.97
N PHE A 22 20.12 -5.75 -13.65
CA PHE A 22 20.15 -4.28 -13.62
C PHE A 22 18.86 -3.67 -14.18
N TYR A 23 18.39 -4.14 -15.33
CA TYR A 23 17.14 -3.65 -15.94
C TYR A 23 15.91 -3.92 -15.07
N ARG A 24 15.84 -5.09 -14.42
CA ARG A 24 14.80 -5.38 -13.43
C ARG A 24 14.89 -4.41 -12.25
N SER A 25 16.06 -4.28 -11.63
CA SER A 25 16.30 -3.39 -10.49
C SER A 25 15.98 -1.94 -10.84
N PHE A 26 16.37 -1.46 -12.02
CA PHE A 26 16.08 -0.11 -12.50
C PHE A 26 14.57 0.13 -12.68
N SER A 27 13.83 -0.83 -13.25
CA SER A 27 12.37 -0.71 -13.39
C SER A 27 11.65 -0.62 -12.04
N ILE A 28 12.15 -1.36 -11.04
CA ILE A 28 11.62 -1.37 -9.67
C ILE A 28 11.94 -0.06 -8.95
N LEU A 29 13.19 0.39 -9.03
CA LEU A 29 13.63 1.68 -8.47
C LEU A 29 12.89 2.85 -9.12
N SER A 30 12.68 2.83 -10.44
CA SER A 30 11.88 3.85 -11.14
C SER A 30 10.42 3.87 -10.66
N GLY A 31 9.83 2.70 -10.43
CA GLY A 31 8.49 2.60 -9.83
C GLY A 31 8.43 3.18 -8.41
N SER A 32 9.41 2.87 -7.57
CA SER A 32 9.50 3.42 -6.20
C SER A 32 9.81 4.92 -6.19
N TYR A 33 10.60 5.41 -7.14
CA TYR A 33 10.87 6.84 -7.30
C TYR A 33 9.62 7.62 -7.71
N ASN A 34 8.88 7.11 -8.69
CA ASN A 34 7.58 7.67 -9.07
C ASN A 34 6.58 7.70 -7.91
N LEU A 35 6.60 6.68 -7.05
CA LEU A 35 5.77 6.65 -5.84
C LEU A 35 6.24 7.70 -4.83
N LEU A 36 7.55 7.84 -4.61
CA LEU A 36 8.13 8.86 -3.75
C LEU A 36 7.73 10.27 -4.20
N ILE A 37 7.85 10.57 -5.50
CA ILE A 37 7.42 11.85 -6.08
C ILE A 37 5.95 12.12 -5.76
N LYS A 38 5.05 11.15 -6.03
CA LYS A 38 3.61 11.29 -5.73
C LYS A 38 3.34 11.60 -4.27
N TRP A 39 4.10 11.02 -3.34
CA TRP A 39 3.98 11.31 -1.91
C TRP A 39 4.52 12.67 -1.53
N ILE A 40 5.67 13.05 -2.09
CA ILE A 40 6.26 14.37 -1.87
C ILE A 40 5.27 15.45 -2.31
N TYR A 41 4.64 15.29 -3.48
CA TYR A 41 3.57 16.19 -3.93
C TYR A 41 2.45 16.36 -2.90
N VAL A 42 1.86 15.26 -2.43
CA VAL A 42 0.73 15.29 -1.48
C VAL A 42 1.13 15.87 -0.12
N LEU A 43 2.35 15.58 0.36
CA LEU A 43 2.84 16.11 1.63
C LEU A 43 3.17 17.59 1.52
N HIS A 44 3.82 17.97 0.44
CA HIS A 44 4.21 19.34 0.17
C HIS A 44 2.99 20.23 -0.04
N GLU A 45 1.97 19.77 -0.77
CA GLU A 45 0.69 20.47 -0.90
C GLU A 45 0.02 20.72 0.46
N LYS A 46 0.01 19.74 1.36
CA LYS A 46 -0.51 19.94 2.73
C LYS A 46 0.31 20.94 3.52
N MET A 47 1.62 20.90 3.39
CA MET A 47 2.52 21.83 4.07
C MET A 47 2.28 23.25 3.58
N MET A 48 2.20 23.45 2.26
CA MET A 48 1.93 24.75 1.65
C MET A 48 0.55 25.30 2.04
N ASN A 49 -0.49 24.44 2.07
CA ASN A 49 -1.82 24.82 2.56
C ASN A 49 -1.77 25.27 4.04
N ASN A 50 -1.00 24.59 4.89
CA ASN A 50 -0.85 24.95 6.29
C ASN A 50 -0.10 26.28 6.50
N PHE A 51 0.75 26.66 5.54
CA PHE A 51 1.46 27.96 5.54
C PHE A 51 0.69 29.04 4.75
N GLU A 52 -0.57 28.78 4.38
CA GLU A 52 -1.43 29.69 3.61
C GLU A 52 -0.79 30.19 2.29
N ILE A 53 0.08 29.36 1.71
CA ILE A 53 0.74 29.72 0.45
C ILE A 53 -0.32 29.72 -0.68
N PRO A 54 -0.35 30.75 -1.53
CA PRO A 54 -1.27 30.78 -2.65
C PRO A 54 -1.05 29.61 -3.63
N VAL A 55 -2.13 28.95 -4.05
CA VAL A 55 -2.11 27.76 -4.92
C VAL A 55 -1.34 27.99 -6.22
N HIS A 56 -1.36 29.21 -6.77
CA HIS A 56 -0.62 29.53 -8.00
C HIS A 56 0.91 29.45 -7.84
N ILE A 57 1.43 29.52 -6.61
CA ILE A 57 2.85 29.39 -6.29
C ILE A 57 3.25 27.91 -6.09
N TYR A 58 2.28 27.00 -5.91
CA TYR A 58 2.55 25.59 -5.59
C TYR A 58 3.46 24.93 -6.62
N ARG A 59 3.22 25.25 -7.90
CA ARG A 59 4.01 24.72 -9.00
C ARG A 59 5.48 25.11 -8.88
N VAL A 60 5.78 26.36 -8.53
CA VAL A 60 7.15 26.86 -8.40
C VAL A 60 7.90 26.10 -7.32
N TYR A 61 7.34 26.01 -6.11
CA TYR A 61 7.99 25.28 -5.01
C TYR A 61 8.04 23.77 -5.25
N GLN A 62 7.07 23.19 -5.95
CA GLN A 62 7.12 21.77 -6.33
C GLN A 62 8.25 21.50 -7.34
N GLU A 63 8.43 22.37 -8.34
CA GLU A 63 9.53 22.26 -9.30
C GLU A 63 10.90 22.41 -8.62
N GLU A 64 11.04 23.36 -7.68
CA GLU A 64 12.26 23.52 -6.86
C GLU A 64 12.55 22.30 -6.00
N LEU A 65 11.54 21.76 -5.31
CA LEU A 65 11.68 20.58 -4.46
C LEU A 65 12.06 19.33 -5.25
N LEU A 66 11.49 19.15 -6.44
CA LEU A 66 11.83 18.02 -7.31
C LEU A 66 13.21 18.19 -7.91
N THR A 67 13.61 19.40 -8.27
CA THR A 67 14.96 19.69 -8.76
C THR A 67 15.99 19.42 -7.67
N TRP A 68 15.70 19.81 -6.43
CA TRP A 68 16.53 19.46 -5.27
C TRP A 68 16.60 17.94 -5.09
N LEU A 69 15.47 17.23 -5.18
CA LEU A 69 15.41 15.78 -5.04
C LEU A 69 16.19 15.05 -6.14
N ASP A 70 16.04 15.47 -7.40
CA ASP A 70 16.80 14.95 -8.54
C ASP A 70 18.30 15.14 -8.32
N ASN A 71 18.71 16.31 -7.82
CA ASN A 71 20.12 16.57 -7.47
C ASN A 71 20.63 15.70 -6.30
N GLN A 72 19.76 15.24 -5.39
CA GLN A 72 20.16 14.26 -4.38
C GLN A 72 20.32 12.86 -4.98
N ILE A 73 19.54 12.51 -6.00
CA ILE A 73 19.50 11.16 -6.56
C ILE A 73 20.57 10.96 -7.63
N SER A 74 20.71 11.95 -8.50
CA SER A 74 21.64 11.98 -9.63
C SER A 74 22.31 13.35 -9.67
N PRO A 75 23.23 13.64 -8.74
CA PRO A 75 23.93 14.92 -8.70
C PRO A 75 24.68 15.14 -10.02
N SER A 76 24.57 16.36 -10.56
CA SER A 76 25.42 16.79 -11.66
C SER A 76 26.85 16.93 -11.13
N HIS A 77 27.82 16.27 -11.77
CA HIS A 77 29.22 16.31 -11.35
C HIS A 77 29.78 17.74 -11.42
N ALA A 78 29.73 18.46 -10.30
CA ALA A 78 30.48 19.69 -10.12
C ALA A 78 31.87 19.33 -9.59
N GLU A 79 32.92 19.90 -10.19
CA GLU A 79 34.33 19.57 -10.00
C GLU A 79 34.86 19.74 -8.56
N SER A 80 34.04 20.27 -7.64
CA SER A 80 34.46 20.63 -6.27
C SER A 80 33.96 19.72 -5.15
N ASP A 81 33.01 18.80 -5.39
CA ASP A 81 32.51 17.86 -4.36
C ASP A 81 31.92 16.60 -5.04
N PRO A 82 32.67 15.48 -5.13
CA PRO A 82 32.22 14.29 -5.84
C PRO A 82 31.16 13.56 -5.00
N LYS A 83 29.90 14.02 -5.09
CA LYS A 83 28.76 13.31 -4.51
C LYS A 83 28.41 12.10 -5.35
N LEU A 84 28.30 10.95 -4.69
CA LEU A 84 27.87 9.72 -5.34
C LEU A 84 26.39 9.82 -5.75
N PRO A 85 26.03 9.40 -6.97
CA PRO A 85 24.64 9.22 -7.32
C PRO A 85 24.03 8.07 -6.51
N VAL A 86 22.83 8.30 -5.97
CA VAL A 86 21.97 7.25 -5.40
C VAL A 86 21.46 6.33 -6.51
N ILE A 87 21.17 6.90 -7.69
CA ILE A 87 20.84 6.18 -8.92
C ILE A 87 21.61 6.83 -10.06
N GLY A 88 22.50 6.10 -10.72
CA GLY A 88 23.27 6.63 -11.84
C GLY A 88 24.60 5.92 -12.05
N ILE A 89 25.37 6.43 -12.98
CA ILE A 89 26.73 5.96 -13.29
C ILE A 89 27.69 6.96 -12.66
N SER A 90 28.69 6.46 -11.93
CA SER A 90 29.81 7.27 -11.43
C SER A 90 31.09 6.71 -12.00
N GLU A 91 31.93 7.58 -12.57
CA GLU A 91 33.30 7.23 -12.92
C GLU A 91 34.15 7.23 -11.66
N LEU A 92 34.52 6.05 -11.18
CA LEU A 92 35.39 5.91 -10.02
C LEU A 92 36.85 6.03 -10.47
N PRO A 93 37.69 6.82 -9.78
CA PRO A 93 39.12 6.90 -10.05
C PRO A 93 39.81 5.63 -9.53
N GLY A 94 39.72 4.53 -10.29
CA GLY A 94 40.41 3.27 -10.00
C GLY A 94 39.52 2.10 -9.58
N ARG A 95 40.15 0.98 -9.18
CA ARG A 95 39.46 -0.28 -8.79
C ARG A 95 39.04 -0.33 -7.31
N MET A 96 39.37 0.68 -6.51
CA MET A 96 39.07 0.74 -5.09
C MET A 96 38.16 1.93 -4.78
N TRP A 97 37.24 1.73 -3.84
CA TRP A 97 36.35 2.77 -3.35
C TRP A 97 37.17 3.81 -2.57
N PRO A 98 37.22 5.09 -2.97
CA PRO A 98 38.00 6.08 -2.25
C PRO A 98 37.31 6.45 -0.94
N ASP A 99 38.08 6.52 0.15
CA ASP A 99 37.59 6.88 1.48
C ASP A 99 36.98 8.29 1.55
N SER A 100 37.20 9.13 0.54
CA SER A 100 36.67 10.49 0.42
C SER A 100 35.27 10.56 -0.21
N LEU A 101 34.75 9.47 -0.79
CA LEU A 101 33.43 9.43 -1.41
C LEU A 101 32.37 8.99 -0.40
N HIS A 102 31.44 9.91 -0.11
CA HIS A 102 30.38 9.71 0.86
C HIS A 102 29.02 10.12 0.30
N TYR A 103 27.97 9.46 0.81
CA TYR A 103 26.59 9.91 0.62
C TYR A 103 26.27 10.99 1.65
N GLY A 104 25.61 12.06 1.21
CA GLY A 104 25.03 13.05 2.11
C GLY A 104 23.90 12.46 2.96
N GLU A 105 23.58 13.09 4.09
CA GLU A 105 22.54 12.61 5.02
C GLU A 105 21.17 12.41 4.34
N ALA A 106 20.79 13.33 3.44
CA ALA A 106 19.56 13.22 2.66
C ALA A 106 19.60 12.04 1.68
N GLN A 107 20.75 11.79 1.04
CA GLN A 107 20.96 10.64 0.15
C GLN A 107 20.88 9.32 0.91
N LEU A 108 21.49 9.24 2.10
CA LEU A 108 21.37 8.08 2.98
C LEU A 108 19.92 7.82 3.37
N LYS A 109 19.17 8.85 3.79
CA LYS A 109 17.74 8.73 4.09
C LYS A 109 16.93 8.28 2.88
N LEU A 110 17.24 8.78 1.68
CA LEU A 110 16.61 8.36 0.43
C LEU A 110 16.95 6.92 0.07
N ILE A 111 18.21 6.50 0.15
CA ILE A 111 18.66 5.12 -0.06
C ILE A 111 17.93 4.19 0.88
N PHE A 112 17.97 4.45 2.20
CA PHE A 112 17.26 3.64 3.18
C PHE A 112 15.76 3.58 2.88
N ARG A 113 15.14 4.70 2.49
CA ARG A 113 13.71 4.74 2.16
C ARG A 113 13.38 3.99 0.88
N LEU A 114 14.18 4.15 -0.17
CA LEU A 114 14.00 3.51 -1.47
C LEU A 114 14.28 2.02 -1.38
N VAL A 115 15.39 1.60 -0.77
CA VAL A 115 15.71 0.19 -0.47
C VAL A 115 14.59 -0.43 0.37
N ARG A 116 14.07 0.28 1.38
CA ARG A 116 12.94 -0.19 2.19
C ARG A 116 11.63 -0.23 1.41
N LEU A 117 11.40 0.66 0.44
CA LEU A 117 10.21 0.61 -0.42
C LEU A 117 10.33 -0.53 -1.45
N THR A 118 11.51 -0.77 -2.03
CA THR A 118 11.76 -1.79 -3.05
C THR A 118 11.79 -3.21 -2.44
N HIS A 119 12.59 -3.47 -1.40
CA HIS A 119 12.64 -4.80 -0.75
C HIS A 119 11.28 -5.21 -0.14
N ARG A 120 10.51 -4.23 0.35
CA ARG A 120 9.26 -4.48 1.07
C ARG A 120 8.02 -4.56 0.16
N GLN A 121 7.92 -3.71 -0.87
CA GLN A 121 6.85 -3.85 -1.88
C GLN A 121 7.03 -5.10 -2.73
N GLU A 122 8.26 -5.56 -2.95
CA GLU A 122 8.46 -6.81 -3.68
C GLU A 122 8.22 -8.01 -2.77
N ASN A 123 8.90 -8.18 -1.64
CA ASN A 123 8.85 -9.52 -1.01
C ASN A 123 7.57 -9.81 -0.20
N LEU A 124 7.05 -8.87 0.59
CA LEU A 124 5.87 -9.12 1.44
C LEU A 124 4.57 -8.97 0.65
N SER A 125 4.44 -7.87 -0.10
CA SER A 125 3.24 -7.63 -0.91
C SER A 125 3.13 -8.62 -2.07
N ILE A 126 4.21 -9.09 -2.71
CA ILE A 126 4.10 -10.15 -3.73
C ILE A 126 3.71 -11.48 -3.08
N LYS A 127 4.31 -11.87 -1.94
CA LYS A 127 3.95 -13.13 -1.26
C LYS A 127 2.48 -13.17 -0.86
N LEU A 128 1.96 -12.08 -0.31
CA LEU A 128 0.57 -11.98 0.14
C LEU A 128 -0.42 -11.71 -1.00
N LEU A 129 -0.04 -10.95 -2.03
CA LEU A 129 -0.83 -10.88 -3.27
C LEU A 129 -0.87 -12.22 -3.98
N ASN A 130 0.21 -13.01 -3.95
CA ASN A 130 0.23 -14.37 -4.49
C ASN A 130 -0.63 -15.31 -3.65
N GLU A 131 -0.63 -15.16 -2.33
CA GLU A 131 -1.56 -15.85 -1.42
C GLU A 131 -3.01 -15.52 -1.79
N PHE A 132 -3.33 -14.24 -1.95
CA PHE A 132 -4.64 -13.81 -2.41
C PHE A 132 -4.95 -14.36 -3.80
N LYS A 133 -4.02 -14.36 -4.77
CA LYS A 133 -4.20 -14.98 -6.09
C LYS A 133 -4.50 -16.47 -6.00
N ARG A 134 -3.85 -17.17 -5.07
CA ARG A 134 -4.05 -18.61 -4.86
C ARG A 134 -5.42 -18.91 -4.26
N GLN A 135 -5.86 -18.10 -3.30
CA GLN A 135 -7.17 -18.27 -2.66
C GLN A 135 -8.32 -17.76 -3.53
N TYR A 136 -8.14 -16.64 -4.23
CA TYR A 136 -9.09 -16.03 -5.15
C TYR A 136 -8.96 -16.65 -6.53
N LYS A 137 -9.48 -17.87 -6.67
CA LYS A 137 -9.49 -18.61 -7.93
C LYS A 137 -10.20 -17.82 -9.02
N ARG A 138 -9.59 -17.80 -10.21
CA ARG A 138 -10.19 -17.15 -11.38
C ARG A 138 -11.35 -18.02 -11.88
N THR A 139 -12.57 -17.56 -11.60
CA THR A 139 -13.80 -18.21 -12.08
C THR A 139 -14.36 -17.45 -13.27
N SER A 140 -14.78 -18.17 -14.30
CA SER A 140 -15.51 -17.57 -15.42
C SER A 140 -16.99 -17.50 -15.07
N PHE A 141 -17.56 -16.30 -15.08
CA PHE A 141 -18.98 -16.06 -14.80
C PHE A 141 -19.87 -16.05 -16.04
N ARG A 142 -19.33 -16.42 -17.21
CA ARG A 142 -20.14 -16.45 -18.44
C ARG A 142 -21.27 -17.45 -18.27
N ASN A 143 -22.50 -17.00 -18.54
CA ASN A 143 -23.72 -17.79 -18.51
C ASN A 143 -24.04 -18.42 -17.13
N MET A 144 -23.49 -17.86 -16.04
CA MET A 144 -23.87 -18.26 -14.68
C MET A 144 -25.06 -17.44 -14.19
N ASN A 145 -25.99 -18.12 -13.52
CA ASN A 145 -27.04 -17.44 -12.78
C ASN A 145 -26.43 -16.62 -11.65
N GLN A 146 -26.95 -15.42 -11.44
CA GLN A 146 -26.52 -14.51 -10.39
C GLN A 146 -27.71 -13.87 -9.69
N ILE A 147 -27.55 -13.60 -8.40
CA ILE A 147 -28.44 -12.73 -7.63
C ILE A 147 -27.63 -11.51 -7.18
N VAL A 148 -28.14 -10.32 -7.46
CA VAL A 148 -27.51 -9.04 -7.09
C VAL A 148 -28.05 -8.60 -5.74
N HIS A 149 -27.16 -8.14 -4.85
CA HIS A 149 -27.58 -7.64 -3.54
C HIS A 149 -28.41 -6.35 -3.70
N PRO A 150 -29.53 -6.18 -2.99
CA PRO A 150 -30.46 -5.08 -3.22
C PRO A 150 -29.89 -3.68 -2.93
N LYS A 151 -28.89 -3.58 -2.05
CA LYS A 151 -28.31 -2.30 -1.59
C LYS A 151 -26.79 -2.14 -1.82
N LEU A 152 -26.10 -3.21 -2.20
CA LEU A 152 -24.64 -3.24 -2.25
C LEU A 152 -24.21 -3.68 -3.64
N PRO A 153 -23.11 -3.13 -4.20
CA PRO A 153 -22.63 -3.49 -5.53
C PRO A 153 -21.90 -4.85 -5.52
N ILE A 154 -22.59 -5.89 -5.07
CA ILE A 154 -22.09 -7.26 -5.00
C ILE A 154 -23.14 -8.21 -5.58
N ALA A 155 -22.68 -9.37 -6.02
CA ALA A 155 -23.53 -10.45 -6.50
C ALA A 155 -23.00 -11.80 -6.04
N THR A 156 -23.92 -12.76 -5.98
CA THR A 156 -23.63 -14.16 -5.74
C THR A 156 -23.90 -14.93 -7.03
N TYR A 157 -22.91 -15.70 -7.46
CA TYR A 157 -22.99 -16.60 -8.61
C TYR A 157 -23.19 -18.04 -8.17
N PHE A 158 -24.04 -18.77 -8.87
CA PHE A 158 -24.37 -20.16 -8.59
C PHE A 158 -23.56 -21.09 -9.50
N LEU A 159 -22.78 -22.00 -8.89
CA LEU A 159 -21.95 -22.93 -9.62
C LEU A 159 -22.74 -24.20 -9.95
N VAL A 160 -23.05 -24.42 -11.22
CA VAL A 160 -23.75 -25.64 -11.68
C VAL A 160 -22.98 -26.92 -11.31
N GLN A 161 -21.64 -26.86 -11.34
CA GLN A 161 -20.77 -28.00 -11.04
C GLN A 161 -20.64 -28.29 -9.55
N TYR A 162 -20.94 -27.30 -8.70
CA TYR A 162 -20.81 -27.39 -7.24
C TYR A 162 -22.00 -26.67 -6.61
N PRO A 163 -23.20 -27.26 -6.62
CA PRO A 163 -24.43 -26.60 -6.17
C PRO A 163 -24.36 -26.10 -4.71
N GLU A 164 -23.56 -26.75 -3.87
CA GLU A 164 -23.29 -26.38 -2.48
C GLU A 164 -22.30 -25.21 -2.32
N HIS A 165 -21.73 -24.72 -3.42
CA HIS A 165 -20.79 -23.61 -3.45
C HIS A 165 -21.35 -22.44 -4.26
N LYS A 166 -21.40 -21.27 -3.63
CA LYS A 166 -21.74 -20.00 -4.25
C LYS A 166 -20.50 -19.12 -4.31
N VAL A 167 -20.41 -18.21 -5.28
CA VAL A 167 -19.25 -17.31 -5.43
C VAL A 167 -19.66 -15.85 -5.28
N MET A 168 -19.07 -15.18 -4.30
CA MET A 168 -19.27 -13.78 -3.98
C MET A 168 -18.35 -12.91 -4.85
N HIS A 169 -18.92 -11.89 -5.47
CA HIS A 169 -18.18 -10.95 -6.32
C HIS A 169 -18.66 -9.51 -6.17
N ILE A 170 -17.73 -8.58 -6.35
CA ILE A 170 -18.03 -7.15 -6.45
C ILE A 170 -18.31 -6.79 -7.91
N LEU A 171 -19.34 -5.98 -8.12
CA LEU A 171 -19.80 -5.53 -9.43
C LEU A 171 -18.99 -4.34 -9.95
N ARG A 172 -18.85 -4.26 -11.26
CA ARG A 172 -18.24 -3.11 -11.94
C ARG A 172 -19.11 -1.85 -11.77
N HIS A 173 -18.46 -0.70 -11.79
CA HIS A 173 -19.11 0.61 -11.74
C HIS A 173 -19.99 0.95 -12.96
N ASP A 174 -19.81 0.24 -14.07
CA ASP A 174 -20.37 0.59 -15.40
C ASP A 174 -21.87 0.26 -15.56
N LYS A 175 -22.61 0.09 -14.46
CA LYS A 175 -24.04 -0.30 -14.40
C LYS A 175 -24.40 -1.59 -15.13
N SER A 176 -23.41 -2.37 -15.60
CA SER A 176 -23.67 -3.58 -16.38
C SER A 176 -23.98 -4.81 -15.52
N ASN A 177 -23.96 -4.68 -14.19
CA ASN A 177 -24.06 -5.79 -13.24
C ASN A 177 -23.08 -6.94 -13.55
N ARG A 178 -21.96 -6.62 -14.19
CA ARG A 178 -20.88 -7.58 -14.47
C ARG A 178 -19.90 -7.62 -13.30
N SER A 179 -19.41 -8.81 -13.01
CA SER A 179 -18.32 -9.02 -12.06
C SER A 179 -17.07 -8.23 -12.46
N MET A 180 -16.39 -7.70 -11.44
CA MET A 180 -15.08 -7.05 -11.58
C MET A 180 -14.05 -8.04 -12.12
N GLN A 181 -13.18 -7.57 -13.01
CA GLN A 181 -12.12 -8.42 -13.51
C GLN A 181 -11.12 -8.73 -12.40
N HIS A 182 -10.62 -9.97 -12.41
CA HIS A 182 -9.65 -10.46 -11.44
C HIS A 182 -8.48 -9.47 -11.30
N GLU A 183 -7.89 -9.03 -12.42
CA GLU A 183 -6.77 -8.09 -12.44
C GLU A 183 -7.11 -6.72 -11.83
N ASP A 184 -8.32 -6.20 -12.05
CA ASP A 184 -8.74 -4.92 -11.47
C ASP A 184 -8.80 -5.00 -9.93
N VAL A 185 -9.28 -6.13 -9.39
CA VAL A 185 -9.28 -6.40 -7.94
C VAL A 185 -7.84 -6.39 -7.42
N PHE A 186 -6.89 -7.05 -8.10
CA PHE A 186 -5.48 -7.04 -7.68
C PHE A 186 -4.88 -5.66 -7.67
N GLN A 187 -5.09 -4.88 -8.73
CA GLN A 187 -4.52 -3.54 -8.82
C GLN A 187 -5.11 -2.62 -7.75
N LYS A 188 -6.42 -2.73 -7.49
CA LYS A 188 -7.09 -1.98 -6.41
C LYS A 188 -6.59 -2.39 -5.03
N LEU A 189 -6.47 -3.69 -4.76
CA LEU A 189 -5.98 -4.20 -3.48
C LEU A 189 -4.51 -3.82 -3.24
N LYS A 190 -3.65 -3.98 -4.25
CA LYS A 190 -2.22 -3.57 -4.18
C LYS A 190 -2.09 -2.10 -3.80
N LYS A 191 -2.84 -1.21 -4.47
CA LYS A 191 -2.84 0.23 -4.15
C LYS A 191 -3.30 0.49 -2.70
N LEU A 192 -4.33 -0.22 -2.25
CA LEU A 192 -4.85 -0.07 -0.88
C LEU A 192 -3.82 -0.51 0.16
N MET A 193 -3.21 -1.70 0.00
CA MET A 193 -2.17 -2.21 0.90
C MET A 193 -0.98 -1.24 1.00
N ILE A 194 -0.57 -0.65 -0.13
CA ILE A 194 0.48 0.38 -0.14
C ILE A 194 0.05 1.60 0.69
N ALA A 195 -1.17 2.10 0.47
CA ALA A 195 -1.67 3.26 1.21
C ALA A 195 -1.78 2.99 2.72
N ILE A 196 -2.27 1.81 3.11
CA ILE A 196 -2.35 1.39 4.52
C ILE A 196 -0.95 1.35 5.13
N ASN A 197 0.01 0.69 4.47
CA ASN A 197 1.38 0.61 4.94
C ASN A 197 2.02 1.99 5.10
N CYS A 198 1.73 2.93 4.20
CA CYS A 198 2.19 4.32 4.29
C CYS A 198 1.64 5.03 5.53
N ILE A 199 0.36 4.88 5.85
CA ILE A 199 -0.24 5.48 7.04
C ILE A 199 0.28 4.79 8.30
N HIS A 200 0.37 3.47 8.28
CA HIS A 200 0.89 2.64 9.37
C HIS A 200 2.30 3.01 9.78
N MET A 201 3.19 3.32 8.81
CA MET A 201 4.53 3.83 9.10
C MET A 201 4.51 5.10 9.96
N LYS A 202 3.56 6.02 9.70
CA LYS A 202 3.47 7.28 10.46
C LYS A 202 3.04 7.00 11.90
N SER A 203 2.07 6.12 12.09
CA SER A 203 1.65 5.68 13.42
C SER A 203 2.81 5.03 14.17
N PHE A 204 3.60 4.18 13.52
CA PHE A 204 4.75 3.53 14.15
C PHE A 204 5.88 4.50 14.52
N ALA A 205 6.16 5.49 13.66
CA ALA A 205 7.11 6.55 13.96
C ALA A 205 6.68 7.37 15.19
N TYR A 206 5.39 7.68 15.31
CA TYR A 206 4.82 8.37 16.47
C TYR A 206 5.05 7.61 17.79
N PHE A 207 5.00 6.27 17.76
CA PHE A 207 5.20 5.44 18.94
C PHE A 207 6.66 5.01 19.18
N GLY A 208 7.62 5.41 18.33
CA GLY A 208 9.03 5.03 18.49
C GLY A 208 9.29 3.52 18.41
N ILE A 209 8.47 2.78 17.67
CA ILE A 209 8.53 1.30 17.62
C ILE A 209 9.70 0.83 16.74
N LYS A 210 10.37 -0.25 17.17
CA LYS A 210 11.49 -0.87 16.43
C LYS A 210 11.04 -1.45 15.08
N GLU A 211 11.97 -1.50 14.13
CA GLU A 211 11.69 -1.90 12.75
C GLU A 211 11.19 -3.35 12.63
N ALA A 212 11.77 -4.30 13.36
CA ALA A 212 11.34 -5.69 13.33
C ALA A 212 9.88 -5.89 13.78
N GLU A 213 9.45 -5.13 14.79
CA GLU A 213 8.05 -5.15 15.25
C GLU A 213 7.10 -4.55 14.22
N TYR A 214 7.57 -3.51 13.50
CA TYR A 214 6.81 -2.93 12.40
C TYR A 214 6.60 -3.93 11.28
N ASP A 215 7.63 -4.63 10.84
CA ASP A 215 7.50 -5.59 9.74
C ASP A 215 6.56 -6.74 10.09
N ALA A 216 6.69 -7.29 11.31
CA ALA A 216 5.75 -8.31 11.81
C ALA A 216 4.31 -7.80 11.83
N SER A 217 4.10 -6.54 12.25
CA SER A 217 2.78 -5.92 12.29
C SER A 217 2.14 -5.72 10.91
N CYS A 218 2.95 -5.56 9.86
CA CYS A 218 2.45 -5.43 8.50
C CYS A 218 2.01 -6.78 7.93
N GLU A 219 2.76 -7.85 8.23
CA GLU A 219 2.34 -9.19 7.83
C GLU A 219 1.01 -9.59 8.48
N THR A 220 0.84 -9.30 9.76
CA THR A 220 -0.40 -9.62 10.48
C THR A 220 -1.58 -8.78 9.97
N LEU A 221 -1.37 -7.49 9.72
CA LEU A 221 -2.38 -6.60 9.10
C LEU A 221 -2.80 -7.11 7.72
N ASP A 222 -1.85 -7.44 6.84
CA ASP A 222 -2.17 -7.91 5.49
C ASP A 222 -2.94 -9.24 5.51
N ARG A 223 -2.55 -10.18 6.39
CA ARG A 223 -3.26 -11.46 6.57
C ARG A 223 -4.68 -11.25 7.11
N TRP A 224 -4.85 -10.32 8.04
CA TRP A 224 -6.15 -9.94 8.58
C TRP A 224 -7.02 -9.30 7.49
N LEU A 225 -6.48 -8.39 6.67
CA LEU A 225 -7.22 -7.79 5.56
C LEU A 225 -7.68 -8.85 4.55
N ILE A 226 -6.81 -9.80 4.19
CA ILE A 226 -7.17 -10.91 3.29
C ILE A 226 -8.27 -11.77 3.92
N SER A 227 -8.21 -12.05 5.22
CA SER A 227 -9.24 -12.84 5.90
C SER A 227 -10.59 -12.12 5.92
N ILE A 228 -10.63 -10.81 6.15
CA ILE A 228 -11.86 -9.99 6.07
C ILE A 228 -12.48 -10.03 4.67
N ILE A 229 -11.65 -10.04 3.62
CA ILE A 229 -12.12 -10.05 2.23
C ILE A 229 -12.65 -11.43 1.81
N LEU A 230 -11.87 -12.48 2.05
CA LEU A 230 -12.08 -13.81 1.47
C LEU A 230 -12.76 -14.81 2.40
N LYS A 231 -12.74 -14.58 3.72
CA LYS A 231 -13.25 -15.54 4.71
C LYS A 231 -14.33 -14.94 5.60
N ALA A 232 -14.22 -13.65 5.94
CA ALA A 232 -15.14 -12.91 6.80
C ALA A 232 -15.47 -13.65 8.10
N PRO A 233 -14.54 -13.75 9.06
CA PRO A 233 -14.80 -14.43 10.32
C PRO A 233 -16.01 -13.79 11.03
N GLY A 234 -17.13 -14.53 11.12
CA GLY A 234 -18.39 -14.04 11.72
C GLY A 234 -19.40 -13.42 10.74
N GLY A 235 -19.17 -13.49 9.43
CA GLY A 235 -20.10 -12.98 8.42
C GLY A 235 -19.94 -13.70 7.07
N ILE A 236 -20.21 -12.98 5.98
CA ILE A 236 -20.03 -13.49 4.61
C ILE A 236 -18.89 -12.76 3.88
N PRO A 237 -18.08 -13.45 3.07
CA PRO A 237 -16.98 -12.83 2.34
C PRO A 237 -17.50 -11.90 1.25
N ILE A 238 -16.72 -10.86 0.92
CA ILE A 238 -17.08 -9.92 -0.16
C ILE A 238 -16.54 -10.41 -1.52
N LEU A 239 -15.57 -11.31 -1.51
CA LEU A 239 -14.99 -11.96 -2.69
C LEU A 239 -14.70 -13.43 -2.41
N GLY A 240 -14.93 -14.29 -3.40
CA GLY A 240 -14.54 -15.71 -3.33
C GLY A 240 -15.70 -16.64 -3.00
N SER A 241 -15.40 -17.92 -2.81
CA SER A 241 -16.41 -18.96 -2.65
C SER A 241 -16.90 -19.07 -1.20
N ILE A 242 -18.20 -19.29 -1.05
CA ILE A 242 -18.86 -19.62 0.22
C ILE A 242 -19.60 -20.95 0.05
N LYS A 243 -19.59 -21.78 1.09
CA LYS A 243 -20.41 -22.99 1.16
C LYS A 243 -21.74 -22.63 1.80
N THR A 244 -22.83 -22.83 1.08
CA THR A 244 -24.19 -22.56 1.53
C THR A 244 -25.11 -23.57 0.88
N GLU A 245 -26.06 -24.10 1.65
CA GLU A 245 -27.07 -25.02 1.13
C GLU A 245 -28.22 -24.22 0.50
N GLY A 246 -28.88 -24.75 -0.53
CA GLY A 246 -30.07 -24.13 -1.14
C GLY A 246 -29.81 -23.13 -2.27
N GLU A 247 -30.90 -22.63 -2.84
CA GLU A 247 -30.92 -21.82 -4.08
C GLU A 247 -30.95 -20.31 -3.85
N LEU A 248 -30.97 -19.87 -2.60
CA LEU A 248 -31.09 -18.45 -2.23
C LEU A 248 -29.73 -17.77 -2.16
N ALA A 249 -29.67 -16.44 -2.24
CA ALA A 249 -28.44 -15.72 -1.93
C ALA A 249 -28.14 -15.75 -0.42
N PRO A 250 -26.86 -15.65 0.02
CA PRO A 250 -26.51 -15.69 1.43
C PRO A 250 -27.20 -14.62 2.30
N TRP A 251 -27.58 -13.48 1.69
CA TRP A 251 -28.30 -12.41 2.35
C TRP A 251 -29.83 -12.57 2.35
N GLU A 252 -30.36 -13.52 1.57
CA GLU A 252 -31.79 -13.87 1.58
C GLU A 252 -32.08 -14.96 2.62
N GLU A 253 -31.11 -15.82 2.91
CA GLU A 253 -31.22 -16.87 3.93
C GLU A 253 -31.04 -16.34 5.36
N SER A 254 -30.33 -15.23 5.53
CA SER A 254 -29.95 -14.71 6.85
C SER A 254 -31.00 -13.76 7.44
N ALA A 255 -31.51 -14.11 8.61
CA ALA A 255 -32.27 -13.20 9.48
C ALA A 255 -31.39 -12.16 10.19
N HIS A 256 -30.05 -12.27 10.11
CA HIS A 256 -29.13 -11.38 10.81
C HIS A 256 -28.91 -10.06 10.03
N PRO A 257 -29.07 -8.89 10.69
CA PRO A 257 -28.99 -7.59 10.03
C PRO A 257 -27.56 -7.16 9.64
N ASN A 258 -26.53 -7.78 10.23
CA ASN A 258 -25.12 -7.35 10.11
C ASN A 258 -24.24 -8.40 9.42
N LEU A 259 -24.58 -8.76 8.19
CA LEU A 259 -23.83 -9.74 7.39
C LEU A 259 -22.43 -9.27 6.95
N PHE A 260 -22.25 -7.94 6.84
CA PHE A 260 -21.01 -7.32 6.44
C PHE A 260 -20.51 -6.38 7.53
N SER A 261 -19.23 -6.50 7.89
CA SER A 261 -18.58 -5.59 8.83
C SER A 261 -18.43 -4.19 8.24
N PHE A 262 -18.24 -3.19 9.10
CA PHE A 262 -18.00 -1.80 8.67
C PHE A 262 -16.80 -1.67 7.72
N VAL A 263 -15.75 -2.45 7.96
CA VAL A 263 -14.57 -2.53 7.09
C VAL A 263 -14.94 -3.11 5.73
N GLN A 264 -15.74 -4.19 5.70
CA GLN A 264 -16.21 -4.79 4.44
C GLN A 264 -17.05 -3.81 3.61
N LEU A 265 -17.91 -3.01 4.25
CA LEU A 265 -18.68 -1.98 3.54
C LEU A 265 -17.77 -0.93 2.86
N HIS A 266 -16.72 -0.48 3.55
CA HIS A 266 -15.73 0.43 2.97
C HIS A 266 -14.93 -0.20 1.83
N LEU A 267 -14.59 -1.49 1.96
CA LEU A 267 -13.90 -2.24 0.92
C LEU A 267 -14.78 -2.41 -0.32
N ILE A 268 -16.05 -2.80 -0.14
CA ILE A 268 -17.03 -2.93 -1.23
C ILE A 268 -17.13 -1.61 -2.00
N LYS A 269 -17.30 -0.49 -1.29
CA LYS A 269 -17.36 0.85 -1.89
C LYS A 269 -16.08 1.17 -2.68
N TYR A 270 -14.92 0.98 -2.07
CA TYR A 270 -13.61 1.25 -2.71
C TYR A 270 -13.35 0.39 -3.95
N PHE A 271 -13.70 -0.89 -3.90
CA PHE A 271 -13.56 -1.77 -5.05
C PHE A 271 -14.51 -1.34 -6.15
N HIS A 272 -15.78 -1.08 -5.84
CA HIS A 272 -16.78 -0.69 -6.84
C HIS A 272 -16.48 0.65 -7.52
N GLU A 273 -16.14 1.69 -6.76
CA GLU A 273 -16.02 3.06 -7.27
C GLU A 273 -14.78 3.29 -8.17
N LYS A 274 -14.84 4.37 -8.96
CA LYS A 274 -13.64 4.90 -9.63
C LYS A 274 -12.62 5.34 -8.58
N GLN A 275 -11.36 4.91 -8.73
CA GLN A 275 -10.33 5.24 -7.74
C GLN A 275 -10.03 6.74 -7.73
N SER A 276 -9.94 7.30 -6.53
CA SER A 276 -9.49 8.67 -6.27
C SER A 276 -8.48 8.65 -5.10
N PRO A 277 -7.64 9.69 -4.96
CA PRO A 277 -6.78 9.82 -3.79
C PRO A 277 -7.58 9.84 -2.48
N GLN A 278 -8.78 10.44 -2.51
CA GLN A 278 -9.64 10.57 -1.34
C GLN A 278 -10.21 9.23 -0.89
N ASN A 279 -10.87 8.47 -1.78
CA ASN A 279 -11.44 7.17 -1.38
C ASN A 279 -10.36 6.15 -1.00
N LEU A 280 -9.19 6.19 -1.64
CA LEU A 280 -8.03 5.38 -1.24
C LEU A 280 -7.59 5.69 0.18
N LYS A 281 -7.48 6.98 0.52
CA LYS A 281 -7.07 7.43 1.85
C LYS A 281 -8.10 7.08 2.91
N GLU A 282 -9.38 7.35 2.64
CA GLU A 282 -10.48 7.04 3.57
C GLU A 282 -10.56 5.56 3.87
N THR A 283 -10.59 4.71 2.84
CA THR A 283 -10.63 3.25 3.03
C THR A 283 -9.38 2.74 3.74
N ALA A 284 -8.19 3.25 3.42
CA ALA A 284 -6.97 2.87 4.12
C ALA A 284 -7.02 3.23 5.61
N LEU A 285 -7.54 4.41 5.95
CA LEU A 285 -7.72 4.83 7.34
C LEU A 285 -8.73 3.96 8.08
N HIS A 286 -9.87 3.64 7.46
CA HIS A 286 -10.88 2.78 8.07
C HIS A 286 -10.34 1.37 8.35
N VAL A 287 -9.67 0.76 7.38
CA VAL A 287 -9.02 -0.55 7.55
C VAL A 287 -8.00 -0.51 8.68
N LEU A 288 -7.11 0.49 8.67
CA LEU A 288 -6.05 0.60 9.67
C LEU A 288 -6.61 0.84 11.07
N ASN A 289 -7.59 1.74 11.21
CA ASN A 289 -8.21 2.05 12.48
C ASN A 289 -8.87 0.83 13.10
N SER A 290 -9.67 0.07 12.33
CA SER A 290 -10.32 -1.14 12.83
C SER A 290 -9.30 -2.21 13.24
N TRP A 291 -8.19 -2.35 12.51
CA TRP A 291 -7.14 -3.28 12.90
C TRP A 291 -6.42 -2.86 14.18
N TYR A 292 -6.13 -1.56 14.35
CA TYR A 292 -5.54 -1.01 15.57
C TYR A 292 -6.47 -1.14 16.77
N GLU A 293 -7.77 -0.92 16.59
CA GLU A 293 -8.77 -1.10 17.63
C GLU A 293 -8.80 -2.55 18.13
N GLU A 294 -8.74 -3.51 17.20
CA GLU A 294 -8.77 -4.95 17.52
C GLU A 294 -7.45 -5.46 18.13
N HIS A 295 -6.29 -5.05 17.60
CA HIS A 295 -5.00 -5.64 17.95
C HIS A 295 -4.16 -4.79 18.92
N TYR A 296 -4.41 -3.48 18.98
CA TYR A 296 -3.64 -2.53 19.81
C TYR A 296 -4.56 -1.46 20.44
N PRO A 297 -5.60 -1.83 21.20
CA PRO A 297 -6.63 -0.90 21.68
C PRO A 297 -6.07 0.29 22.47
N ILE A 298 -5.03 0.09 23.28
CA ILE A 298 -4.37 1.17 24.04
C ILE A 298 -3.70 2.19 23.11
N ARG A 299 -2.99 1.71 22.08
CA ARG A 299 -2.35 2.59 21.08
C ARG A 299 -3.40 3.31 20.25
N PHE A 300 -4.49 2.62 19.90
CA PHE A 300 -5.61 3.22 19.20
C PHE A 300 -6.24 4.39 19.98
N GLN A 301 -6.53 4.19 21.27
CA GLN A 301 -7.03 5.27 22.13
C GLN A 301 -6.08 6.46 22.19
N THR A 302 -4.77 6.21 22.28
CA THR A 302 -3.74 7.27 22.28
C THR A 302 -3.75 8.08 20.97
N LEU A 303 -3.90 7.42 19.81
CA LEU A 303 -3.99 8.10 18.51
C LEU A 303 -5.26 8.96 18.39
N ILE A 304 -6.39 8.48 18.93
CA ILE A 304 -7.64 9.25 18.93
C ILE A 304 -7.47 10.50 19.80
N GLN A 305 -6.93 10.34 21.01
CA GLN A 305 -6.73 11.45 21.95
C GLN A 305 -5.79 12.52 21.37
N SER A 306 -4.67 12.12 20.76
CA SER A 306 -3.73 13.09 20.15
C SER A 306 -4.34 13.83 18.95
N THR A 307 -5.19 13.16 18.17
CA THR A 307 -5.91 13.78 17.04
C THR A 307 -6.98 14.77 17.52
N LEU A 308 -7.67 14.46 18.62
CA LEU A 308 -8.65 15.36 19.22
C LEU A 308 -7.98 16.60 19.82
N SER A 309 -6.88 16.41 20.57
CA SER A 309 -6.12 17.52 21.16
C SER A 309 -5.51 18.44 20.10
N SER A 310 -5.01 17.91 18.98
CA SER A 310 -4.49 18.73 17.88
C SER A 310 -5.58 19.52 17.14
N LYS A 311 -6.78 18.96 16.98
CA LYS A 311 -7.93 19.69 16.41
C LYS A 311 -8.41 20.82 17.32
N LEU A 312 -8.48 20.59 18.63
CA LEU A 312 -8.88 21.60 19.61
C LEU A 312 -7.88 22.76 19.67
N LEU A 313 -6.59 22.47 19.54
CA LEU A 313 -5.55 23.51 19.46
C LEU A 313 -5.62 24.30 18.13
N SER A 314 -5.99 23.67 17.01
CA SER A 314 -6.15 24.36 15.72
C SER A 314 -7.39 25.25 15.62
N THR A 315 -8.40 25.03 16.46
CA THR A 315 -9.61 25.89 16.53
C THR A 315 -9.47 27.08 17.47
N HIS A 316 -8.33 27.20 18.16
CA HIS A 316 -8.04 28.27 19.12
C HIS A 316 -6.81 29.12 18.76
N ALA A 317 -6.29 28.99 17.53
CA ALA A 317 -5.32 29.95 17.00
C ALA A 317 -6.10 31.14 16.38
N PRO A 318 -5.89 32.39 16.86
CA PRO A 318 -6.59 33.58 16.37
C PRO A 318 -6.22 33.98 14.95
#